data_AF-V6L0A9-F1
#
_entry.id   AF-V6L0A9-F1
#
_cell.length_a   1.000
_cell.length_b   1.000
_cell.length_c   1.000
_cell.angle_alpha   90.00
_cell.angle_beta   90.00
_cell.angle_gamma   90.00
#
_symmetry.space_group_name_H-M   'P 1'
#
loop_
_entity.id
_entity.type
_entity.pdbx_description
1 polymer ?
#
loop_
_entity_poly.entity_id
_entity_poly.type
_entity_poly.pdbx_seq_one_letter_code
_entity_poly.pdbx_strand_id
1 'polypeptide(L)'
;MSDLGAGLRYLGRGQRWAFRHGRWYGFGLLPALVAFVLYAAALTALAYGADDIVAWATPFADAWSNFWRDALRVTFAVLLWAGGLVLAVLTFTAVTLLVGDPFYEKLSEEVEKSEGGCPPGTDAPWWRQLWRGGGG
;
A
#
# COMPACT_ATOMS: atom_id res chain seq x y z
N MET A 1 9.39 3.14 34.01
CA MET A 1 9.02 1.80 33.44
C MET A 1 7.50 1.59 33.38
N SER A 2 6.71 2.23 34.24
CA SER A 2 5.24 2.23 34.24
C SER A 2 4.60 2.76 32.94
N ASP A 3 5.26 3.68 32.23
CA ASP A 3 4.72 4.28 30.99
C ASP A 3 4.69 3.30 29.80
N LEU A 4 5.66 2.38 29.72
CA LEU A 4 5.67 1.31 28.71
C LEU A 4 4.50 0.34 28.92
N GLY A 5 4.21 -0.01 30.17
CA GLY A 5 3.06 -0.85 30.53
C GLY A 5 1.73 -0.16 30.25
N ALA A 6 1.64 1.15 30.47
CA ALA A 6 0.48 1.96 30.10
C ALA A 6 0.29 1.98 28.57
N GLY A 7 1.36 2.19 27.80
CA GLY A 7 1.34 2.16 26.33
C GLY A 7 0.89 0.82 25.75
N LEU A 8 1.42 -0.30 26.26
CA LEU A 8 1.00 -1.66 25.86
C LEU A 8 -0.49 -1.92 26.15
N ARG A 9 -1.02 -1.38 27.25
CA ARG A 9 -2.45 -1.46 27.58
C ARG A 9 -3.34 -0.66 26.62
N TYR A 10 -2.84 0.45 26.06
CA TYR A 10 -3.55 1.21 25.02
C TYR A 10 -3.56 0.46 23.68
N LEU A 11 -2.44 -0.15 23.28
CA LEU A 11 -2.38 -1.02 22.09
C LEU A 11 -3.37 -2.19 22.20
N GLY A 12 -3.41 -2.86 23.36
CA GLY A 12 -4.37 -3.95 23.60
C GLY A 12 -5.84 -3.51 23.56
N ARG A 13 -6.15 -2.28 24.03
CA ARG A 13 -7.50 -1.69 23.91
C ARG A 13 -7.85 -1.39 22.45
N GLY A 14 -6.93 -0.80 21.70
CA GLY A 14 -7.12 -0.53 20.27
C GLY A 14 -7.35 -1.81 19.46
N GLN A 15 -6.54 -2.85 19.67
CA GLN A 15 -6.76 -4.16 19.03
C GLN A 15 -8.12 -4.75 19.40
N ARG A 16 -8.48 -4.77 20.70
CA ARG A 16 -9.77 -5.31 21.15
C ARG A 16 -10.95 -4.53 20.57
N TRP A 17 -10.85 -3.21 20.45
CA TRP A 17 -11.86 -2.37 19.83
C TRP A 17 -12.01 -2.69 18.34
N ALA A 18 -10.89 -2.82 17.62
CA ALA A 18 -10.88 -3.18 16.19
C ALA A 18 -11.54 -4.54 15.92
N PHE A 19 -11.24 -5.55 16.75
CA PHE A 19 -11.87 -6.87 16.64
C PHE A 19 -13.37 -6.85 17.01
N ARG A 20 -13.82 -5.98 17.92
CA ARG A 20 -15.25 -5.80 18.23
C ARG A 20 -16.00 -5.05 17.13
N HIS A 21 -15.33 -4.14 16.43
CA HIS A 21 -15.91 -3.30 15.37
C HIS A 21 -15.41 -3.74 13.99
N GLY A 22 -15.64 -5.00 13.63
CA GLY A 22 -15.15 -5.59 12.37
C GLY A 22 -15.57 -4.84 11.10
N ARG A 23 -16.73 -4.15 11.12
CA ARG A 23 -17.17 -3.30 9.99
C ARG A 23 -16.28 -2.07 9.79
N TRP A 24 -15.81 -1.47 10.88
CA TRP A 24 -14.87 -0.34 10.86
C TRP A 24 -13.44 -0.80 10.55
N TYR A 25 -13.06 -2.00 10.98
CA TYR A 25 -11.80 -2.63 10.56
C TYR A 25 -11.75 -2.84 9.04
N GLY A 26 -12.84 -3.36 8.44
CA GLY A 26 -12.96 -3.48 6.99
C GLY A 26 -12.92 -2.14 6.26
N PHE A 27 -13.52 -1.09 6.84
CA PHE A 27 -13.47 0.27 6.30
C PHE A 27 -12.04 0.84 6.27
N GLY A 28 -11.26 0.61 7.33
CA GLY A 28 -9.84 0.97 7.37
C GLY A 28 -8.95 0.17 6.40
N LEU A 29 -9.37 -1.05 6.02
CA LEU A 29 -8.65 -1.90 5.07
C LEU A 29 -9.00 -1.60 3.60
N LEU A 30 -10.10 -0.89 3.35
CA LEU A 30 -10.61 -0.62 2.00
C LEU A 30 -9.58 0.06 1.07
N PRO A 31 -8.81 1.08 1.51
CA PRO A 31 -7.75 1.69 0.69
C PRO A 31 -6.70 0.67 0.24
N ALA A 32 -6.26 -0.18 1.17
CA ALA A 32 -5.28 -1.23 0.92
C ALA A 32 -5.82 -2.28 -0.06
N LEU A 33 -7.12 -2.63 0.05
CA LEU A 33 -7.75 -3.59 -0.86
C LEU A 33 -7.86 -3.03 -2.29
N VAL A 34 -8.25 -1.77 -2.44
CA VAL A 34 -8.33 -1.11 -3.75
C VAL A 34 -6.95 -1.03 -4.40
N ALA A 35 -5.94 -0.58 -3.65
CA ALA A 35 -4.56 -0.57 -4.12
C ALA A 35 -4.12 -2.00 -4.50
N PHE A 36 -4.40 -2.99 -3.66
CA PHE A 36 -4.02 -4.38 -3.91
C PHE A 36 -4.59 -4.90 -5.23
N VAL A 37 -5.89 -4.67 -5.50
CA VAL A 37 -6.53 -5.07 -6.76
C VAL A 37 -5.87 -4.37 -7.95
N LEU A 38 -5.57 -3.08 -7.83
CA LEU A 38 -4.89 -2.32 -8.88
C LEU A 38 -3.50 -2.89 -9.19
N TYR A 39 -2.68 -3.15 -8.17
CA TYR A 39 -1.34 -3.72 -8.37
C TYR A 39 -1.38 -5.18 -8.83
N ALA A 40 -2.33 -5.97 -8.35
CA ALA A 40 -2.56 -7.34 -8.83
C ALA A 40 -2.91 -7.33 -10.32
N ALA A 41 -3.80 -6.43 -10.76
CA ALA A 41 -4.13 -6.27 -12.17
C ALA A 41 -2.91 -5.84 -13.00
N ALA A 42 -2.11 -4.88 -12.50
CA ALA A 42 -0.89 -4.43 -13.18
C ALA A 42 0.17 -5.55 -13.32
N LEU A 43 0.42 -6.31 -12.26
CA LEU A 43 1.34 -7.46 -12.28
C LEU A 43 0.80 -8.58 -13.17
N THR A 44 -0.52 -8.80 -13.20
CA THR A 44 -1.16 -9.76 -14.09
C THR A 44 -0.99 -9.35 -15.56
N ALA A 45 -1.19 -8.07 -15.88
CA ALA A 45 -0.95 -7.55 -17.22
C ALA A 45 0.53 -7.69 -17.62
N LEU A 46 1.45 -7.40 -16.69
CA LEU A 46 2.89 -7.64 -16.89
C LEU A 46 3.19 -9.12 -17.14
N ALA A 47 2.53 -10.03 -16.44
CA ALA A 47 2.66 -11.47 -16.64
C ALA A 47 2.38 -11.88 -18.08
N TYR A 48 1.24 -11.44 -18.61
CA TYR A 48 0.77 -11.80 -19.94
C TYR A 48 1.55 -11.07 -21.04
N GLY A 49 2.07 -9.88 -20.77
CA GLY A 49 2.85 -9.08 -21.74
C GLY A 49 4.38 -9.26 -21.62
N ALA A 50 4.87 -10.07 -20.68
CA ALA A 50 6.30 -10.17 -20.41
C ALA A 50 7.09 -10.65 -21.64
N ASP A 51 6.59 -11.66 -22.35
CA ASP A 51 7.27 -12.22 -23.52
C ASP A 51 7.37 -11.21 -24.66
N ASP A 52 6.31 -10.43 -24.91
CA ASP A 52 6.30 -9.36 -25.91
C ASP A 52 7.29 -8.26 -25.56
N ILE A 53 7.33 -7.84 -24.29
CA ILE A 53 8.28 -6.83 -23.79
C ILE A 53 9.72 -7.35 -23.94
N VAL A 54 9.98 -8.61 -23.57
CA VAL A 54 11.29 -9.24 -23.66
C VAL A 54 11.73 -9.34 -25.12
N ALA A 55 10.86 -9.78 -26.03
CA ALA A 55 11.16 -9.88 -27.45
C ALA A 55 11.45 -8.50 -28.05
N TRP A 56 10.63 -7.50 -27.73
CA TRP A 56 10.82 -6.11 -28.16
C TRP A 56 12.12 -5.50 -27.63
N ALA A 57 12.52 -5.82 -26.41
CA ALA A 57 13.76 -5.32 -25.79
C ALA A 57 15.02 -6.05 -26.28
N THR A 58 14.89 -7.27 -26.84
CA THR A 58 16.03 -8.13 -27.20
C THR A 58 16.10 -8.52 -28.70
N PRO A 59 15.87 -7.60 -29.67
CA PRO A 59 15.93 -7.94 -31.09
C PRO A 59 17.36 -8.30 -31.54
N PHE A 60 18.38 -7.75 -30.89
CA PHE A 60 19.77 -8.08 -31.16
C PHE A 60 20.12 -9.56 -30.89
N ALA A 61 19.34 -10.26 -30.06
CA ALA A 61 19.55 -11.67 -29.74
C ALA A 61 18.89 -12.63 -30.76
N ASP A 62 18.14 -12.11 -31.74
CA ASP A 62 17.41 -12.93 -32.71
C ASP A 62 18.31 -13.77 -33.63
N ALA A 63 19.56 -13.37 -33.81
CA ALA A 63 20.55 -14.10 -34.61
C ALA A 63 21.33 -15.15 -33.79
N TRP A 64 21.15 -15.19 -32.46
CA TRP A 64 21.92 -16.10 -31.60
C TRP A 64 21.42 -17.54 -31.72
N SER A 65 22.25 -18.51 -31.34
CA SER A 65 21.77 -19.88 -31.17
C SER A 65 20.63 -19.93 -30.14
N ASN A 66 19.63 -20.78 -30.36
CA ASN A 66 18.41 -20.87 -29.54
C ASN A 66 18.69 -20.93 -28.04
N PHE A 67 19.65 -21.76 -27.61
CA PHE A 67 20.00 -21.90 -26.19
C PHE A 67 20.38 -20.57 -25.52
N TRP A 68 21.29 -19.81 -26.11
CA TRP A 68 21.76 -18.53 -25.55
C TRP A 68 20.70 -17.44 -25.62
N ARG A 69 19.87 -17.45 -26.67
CA ARG A 69 18.73 -16.54 -26.82
C ARG A 69 17.69 -16.76 -25.72
N ASP A 70 17.28 -18.01 -25.54
CA ASP A 70 16.24 -18.38 -24.57
C ASP A 70 16.72 -18.13 -23.15
N ALA A 71 17.97 -18.48 -22.83
CA ALA A 71 18.56 -18.20 -21.52
C ALA A 71 18.53 -16.71 -21.17
N LEU A 72 18.91 -15.83 -22.12
CA LEU A 72 18.87 -14.39 -21.93
C LEU A 72 17.44 -13.88 -21.76
N ARG A 73 16.51 -14.32 -22.61
CA ARG A 73 15.11 -13.88 -22.59
C ARG A 73 14.40 -14.30 -21.30
N VAL A 74 14.59 -15.54 -20.86
CA VAL A 74 14.06 -16.02 -19.57
C VAL A 74 14.65 -15.23 -18.41
N THR A 75 15.96 -14.99 -18.40
CA THR A 75 16.61 -14.18 -17.35
C THR A 75 16.03 -12.77 -17.32
N PHE A 76 15.86 -12.13 -18.47
CA PHE A 76 15.27 -10.79 -18.57
C PHE A 76 13.81 -10.79 -18.09
N ALA A 77 13.01 -11.79 -18.46
CA ALA A 77 11.63 -11.93 -18.00
C ALA A 77 11.55 -12.04 -16.47
N VAL A 78 12.43 -12.85 -15.86
CA VAL A 78 12.53 -12.98 -14.40
C VAL A 78 12.91 -11.65 -13.75
N LEU A 79 13.87 -10.92 -14.30
CA LEU A 79 14.27 -9.61 -13.80
C LEU A 79 13.16 -8.57 -13.92
N LEU A 80 12.43 -8.57 -15.05
CA LEU A 80 11.28 -7.70 -15.27
C LEU A 80 10.20 -7.95 -14.22
N TRP A 81 9.90 -9.22 -13.94
CA TRP A 81 8.96 -9.62 -12.90
C TRP A 81 9.43 -9.22 -11.50
N ALA A 82 10.68 -9.52 -11.16
CA ALA A 82 11.25 -9.17 -9.86
C ALA A 82 11.26 -7.64 -9.66
N GLY A 83 11.68 -6.89 -10.67
CA GLY A 83 11.65 -5.43 -10.66
C GLY A 83 10.23 -4.87 -10.55
N GLY A 84 9.28 -5.41 -11.32
CA GLY A 84 7.87 -5.07 -11.25
C GLY A 84 7.28 -5.32 -9.86
N LEU A 85 7.63 -6.45 -9.22
CA LEU A 85 7.19 -6.78 -7.87
C LEU A 85 7.75 -5.81 -6.82
N VAL A 86 9.05 -5.48 -6.90
CA VAL A 86 9.68 -4.50 -5.99
C VAL A 86 9.03 -3.13 -6.15
N LEU A 87 8.84 -2.67 -7.39
CA LEU A 87 8.14 -1.41 -7.68
C LEU A 87 6.71 -1.43 -7.14
N ALA A 88 5.99 -2.55 -7.32
CA ALA A 88 4.65 -2.72 -6.80
C ALA A 88 4.62 -2.59 -5.28
N VAL A 89 5.51 -3.27 -4.54
CA VAL A 89 5.54 -3.19 -3.06
C VAL A 89 5.83 -1.76 -2.57
N LEU A 90 6.83 -1.09 -3.17
CA LEU A 90 7.22 0.25 -2.78
C LEU A 90 6.09 1.25 -3.03
N THR A 91 5.51 1.22 -4.24
CA THR A 91 4.47 2.18 -4.62
C THR A 91 3.11 1.83 -4.03
N PHE A 92 2.79 0.55 -3.80
CA PHE A 92 1.61 0.10 -3.06
C PHE A 92 1.51 0.75 -1.69
N THR A 93 2.62 0.76 -0.95
CA THR A 93 2.66 1.36 0.39
C THR A 93 2.35 2.85 0.31
N ALA A 94 3.00 3.57 -0.62
CA ALA A 94 2.77 4.99 -0.83
C ALA A 94 1.32 5.31 -1.25
N VAL A 95 0.79 4.57 -2.23
CA VAL A 95 -0.58 4.74 -2.76
C VAL A 95 -1.61 4.43 -1.68
N THR A 96 -1.40 3.36 -0.90
CA THR A 96 -2.33 2.98 0.18
C THR A 96 -2.41 4.05 1.26
N LEU A 97 -1.29 4.67 1.62
CA LEU A 97 -1.27 5.78 2.59
C LEU A 97 -1.97 7.02 2.02
N LEU A 98 -1.63 7.41 0.79
CA LEU A 98 -2.20 8.57 0.11
C LEU A 98 -3.73 8.47 -0.03
N VAL A 99 -4.24 7.29 -0.38
CA VAL A 99 -5.69 7.03 -0.52
C VAL A 99 -6.36 6.86 0.84
N GLY A 100 -5.61 6.42 1.86
CA GLY A 100 -6.13 6.04 3.16
C GLY A 100 -6.47 7.20 4.09
N ASP A 101 -5.85 8.36 3.93
CA ASP A 101 -6.06 9.53 4.79
C ASP A 101 -7.53 9.83 5.16
N PRO A 102 -8.49 9.95 4.21
CA PRO A 102 -9.89 10.19 4.56
C PRO A 102 -10.55 9.02 5.32
N PHE A 103 -10.11 7.78 5.08
CA PHE A 103 -10.64 6.59 5.76
C PHE A 103 -10.12 6.49 7.19
N TYR A 104 -8.83 6.80 7.38
CA TYR A 104 -8.19 6.77 8.69
C TYR A 104 -8.72 7.87 9.61
N GLU A 105 -8.99 9.06 9.10
CA GLU A 105 -9.60 10.16 9.86
C GLU A 105 -11.00 9.79 10.38
N LYS A 106 -11.81 9.14 9.53
CA LYS A 106 -13.14 8.64 9.95
C LYS A 106 -13.06 7.51 10.97
N LEU A 107 -12.06 6.63 10.83
CA LEU A 107 -11.82 5.58 11.80
C LEU A 107 -11.41 6.17 13.16
N SER A 108 -10.52 7.17 13.18
CA SER A 108 -10.10 7.81 14.43
C SER A 108 -11.24 8.57 15.10
N GLU A 109 -12.09 9.29 14.35
CA GLU A 109 -13.29 9.95 14.87
C GLU A 109 -14.21 8.93 15.59
N GLU A 110 -14.40 7.74 15.03
CA GLU A 110 -15.27 6.73 15.63
C GLU A 110 -14.67 6.09 16.89
N VAL A 111 -13.35 5.84 16.88
CA VAL A 111 -12.63 5.38 18.08
C VAL A 111 -12.79 6.41 19.20
N GLU A 112 -12.66 7.70 18.88
CA GLU A 112 -12.80 8.77 19.85
C GLU A 112 -14.25 8.93 20.35
N LYS A 113 -15.26 8.75 19.51
CA LYS A 113 -16.67 8.74 19.95
C LYS A 113 -17.00 7.58 20.88
N SER A 114 -16.37 6.43 20.69
CA SER A 114 -16.68 5.20 21.42
C SER A 114 -15.82 4.98 22.67
N GLU A 115 -14.59 5.48 22.69
CA GLU A 115 -13.62 5.29 23.78
C GLU A 115 -13.06 6.62 24.33
N GLY A 116 -13.39 7.76 23.73
CA GLY A 116 -12.77 9.07 24.00
C GLY A 116 -13.42 9.83 25.15
N GLY A 117 -12.86 9.66 26.35
CA GLY A 117 -12.87 10.66 27.42
C GLY A 117 -11.69 11.64 27.33
N CYS A 118 -11.22 11.94 26.12
CA CYS A 118 -10.03 12.78 25.85
C CYS A 118 -10.43 14.27 25.67
N PRO A 119 -9.56 15.25 25.98
CA PRO A 119 -9.83 16.67 25.70
C PRO A 119 -10.08 16.88 24.20
N PRO A 120 -10.95 17.84 23.81
CA PRO A 120 -11.34 18.03 22.41
C PRO A 120 -10.11 18.29 21.53
N GLY A 121 -9.84 17.35 20.62
CA GLY A 121 -8.86 17.48 19.56
C GLY A 121 -9.32 18.50 18.52
N THR A 122 -8.36 19.18 17.89
CA THR A 122 -8.60 20.25 16.91
C THR A 122 -9.41 19.75 15.71
N ASP A 123 -10.65 20.22 15.57
CA ASP A 123 -11.65 19.92 14.52
C ASP A 123 -11.29 20.42 13.10
N ALA A 124 -10.04 20.30 12.66
CA ALA A 124 -9.63 20.74 11.33
C ALA A 124 -9.20 19.56 10.45
N PRO A 125 -9.89 19.30 9.32
CA PRO A 125 -9.46 18.32 8.34
C PRO A 125 -8.01 18.54 7.90
N TRP A 126 -7.20 17.48 7.92
CA TRP A 126 -5.74 17.54 7.71
C TRP A 126 -5.32 18.26 6.40
N TRP A 127 -6.06 18.09 5.31
CA TRP A 127 -5.83 18.78 4.03
C TRP A 127 -5.97 20.31 4.11
N ARG A 128 -6.83 20.82 5.01
CA ARG A 128 -6.91 22.27 5.31
C ARG A 128 -5.74 22.77 6.14
N GLN A 129 -5.09 21.89 6.91
CA GLN A 129 -3.90 22.24 7.69
C GLN A 129 -2.65 22.30 6.79
N LEU A 130 -2.51 21.37 5.84
CA LEU A 130 -1.44 21.40 4.84
C LEU A 130 -1.47 22.67 3.97
N TRP A 131 -2.65 23.11 3.56
CA TRP A 131 -2.82 24.37 2.82
C TRP A 131 -2.47 25.61 3.64
N ARG A 132 -2.63 25.58 4.97
CA ARG A 132 -2.23 26.70 5.85
C ARG A 132 -0.75 26.71 6.20
N GLY A 133 -0.08 25.54 6.18
CA GLY A 133 1.34 25.41 6.52
C GLY A 133 2.31 25.70 5.38
N GLY A 134 1.88 25.65 4.12
CA GLY A 134 2.72 25.87 2.95
C GLY A 134 2.81 27.32 2.44
N GLY A 135 2.21 28.29 3.15
CA GLY A 135 2.10 29.69 2.72
C GLY A 135 2.76 30.71 3.66
N GLY A 136 3.76 30.30 4.45
CA GLY A 136 4.53 31.18 5.32
C GLY A 136 5.97 31.34 4.84
#